data_AF-A0A2D4Q1B5-F1
#
_entry.id   AF-A0A2D4Q1B5-F1
#
_cell.length_a   1.000
_cell.length_b   1.000
_cell.length_c   1.000
_cell.angle_alpha   90.00
_cell.angle_beta   90.00
_cell.angle_gamma   90.00
#
_symmetry.space_group_name_H-M   'P 1'
#
loop_
_entity.id
_entity.type
_entity.pdbx_description
1 polymer ?
#
loop_
_entity_poly.entity_id
_entity_poly.type
_entity_poly.pdbx_seq_one_letter_code
_entity_poly.pdbx_strand_id
1 'polypeptide(L)'
;MPTTDIINNTNENNEEPNLRKWNEKMKICWGNVKKALDYTSDRMKAQVDKKRVHKTFKVGDKVYLSMRNIRIKFSNRKLGPKYIGPFLVTQVINPVTVRLLLPRWLGNIHPVFHVDLLKECCTPDEPCVTQIPVEHMEIDKILDCRETRNQTKYLVRWKGFPDSEASWVDVQDIRADELITQYHDTC
;
A
#
# COMPACT_ATOMS: atom_id res chain seq x y z
N MET A 1 7.18 13.42 83.12
CA MET A 1 7.55 12.01 83.40
C MET A 1 8.12 11.43 82.11
N PRO A 2 9.35 10.92 82.10
CA PRO A 2 9.93 10.25 80.94
C PRO A 2 9.76 8.72 81.09
N THR A 3 9.27 8.04 80.05
CA THR A 3 9.23 6.57 80.00
C THR A 3 10.03 6.11 78.80
N THR A 4 11.33 5.95 79.06
CA THR A 4 12.22 4.87 78.59
C THR A 4 12.03 4.32 77.18
N ASP A 5 12.95 4.74 76.31
CA ASP A 5 13.82 3.90 75.48
C ASP A 5 13.59 2.38 75.60
N ILE A 6 12.85 1.78 74.67
CA ILE A 6 12.82 0.32 74.49
C ILE A 6 12.86 0.00 72.98
N ILE A 7 13.90 -0.78 72.63
CA ILE A 7 14.24 -1.40 71.33
C ILE A 7 15.15 -0.56 70.40
N ASN A 8 16.35 -0.23 70.91
CA ASN A 8 17.56 -0.33 70.08
C ASN A 8 18.01 -1.79 70.08
N ASN A 9 17.49 -2.60 69.16
CA ASN A 9 18.18 -3.81 68.72
C ASN A 9 17.70 -4.22 67.31
N THR A 10 17.76 -3.28 66.37
CA THR A 10 17.94 -3.67 64.97
C THR A 10 19.38 -4.12 64.84
N ASN A 11 19.54 -5.44 64.76
CA ASN A 11 20.76 -6.13 64.40
C ASN A 11 21.26 -5.60 63.04
N GLU A 12 21.98 -4.49 63.05
CA GLU A 12 22.39 -3.71 61.87
C GLU A 12 23.46 -4.41 61.00
N ASN A 13 23.95 -5.59 61.38
CA ASN A 13 25.22 -6.05 60.84
C ASN A 13 25.24 -7.46 60.22
N ASN A 14 24.10 -8.01 59.75
CA ASN A 14 24.18 -9.34 59.10
C ASN A 14 23.32 -9.65 57.86
N GLU A 15 22.61 -8.70 57.24
CA GLU A 15 21.83 -9.00 56.02
C GLU A 15 22.36 -8.40 54.69
N GLU A 16 23.24 -7.40 54.71
CA GLU A 16 23.33 -6.52 53.54
C GLU A 16 24.37 -6.77 52.43
N PRO A 17 25.27 -7.78 52.44
CA PRO A 17 26.06 -8.06 51.23
C PRO A 17 25.19 -8.64 50.11
N ASN A 18 24.23 -9.51 50.47
CA ASN A 18 23.40 -10.22 49.51
C ASN A 18 22.32 -9.30 48.91
N LEU A 19 21.70 -8.45 49.72
CA LEU A 19 20.70 -7.49 49.25
C LEU A 19 21.34 -6.43 48.34
N ARG A 20 22.53 -5.93 48.70
CA ARG A 20 23.30 -5.00 47.84
C ARG A 20 23.72 -5.68 46.54
N LYS A 21 24.28 -6.89 46.59
CA LYS A 21 24.61 -7.69 45.39
C LYS A 21 23.38 -7.97 44.51
N TRP A 22 22.22 -8.24 45.12
CA TRP A 22 20.96 -8.46 44.41
C TRP A 22 20.46 -7.18 43.74
N ASN A 23 20.49 -6.04 44.44
CA ASN A 23 20.16 -4.73 43.87
C ASN A 23 21.08 -4.34 42.71
N GLU A 24 22.39 -4.59 42.84
CA GLU A 24 23.38 -4.38 41.78
C GLU A 24 23.02 -5.23 40.55
N LYS A 25 22.74 -6.53 40.76
CA LYS A 25 22.30 -7.45 39.71
C LYS A 25 20.99 -7.00 39.05
N MET A 26 20.03 -6.51 39.84
CA MET A 26 18.77 -5.99 39.33
C MET A 26 18.98 -4.75 38.47
N LYS A 27 19.81 -3.79 38.90
CA LYS A 27 20.15 -2.60 38.11
C LYS A 27 20.78 -2.98 36.77
N ILE A 28 21.70 -3.93 36.78
CA ILE A 28 22.34 -4.45 35.55
C ILE A 28 21.29 -5.14 34.66
N CYS A 29 20.45 -5.99 35.23
CA CYS A 29 19.39 -6.69 34.51
C CYS A 29 18.41 -5.71 33.86
N TRP A 30 17.91 -4.73 34.60
CA TRP A 30 17.03 -3.67 34.08
C TRP A 30 17.71 -2.84 32.99
N GLY A 31 18.99 -2.49 33.17
CA GLY A 31 19.76 -1.81 32.14
C GLY A 31 19.86 -2.62 30.84
N ASN A 32 20.04 -3.93 30.94
CA ASN A 32 20.08 -4.83 29.79
C ASN A 32 18.70 -5.01 29.13
N VAL A 33 17.64 -5.16 29.92
CA VAL A 33 16.26 -5.24 29.42
C VAL A 33 15.89 -3.96 28.66
N LYS A 34 16.23 -2.79 29.23
CA LYS A 34 15.99 -1.50 28.57
C LYS A 34 16.73 -1.39 27.24
N LYS A 35 18.03 -1.73 27.22
CA LYS A 35 18.83 -1.75 25.98
C LYS A 35 18.26 -2.69 24.93
N ALA A 36 17.80 -3.88 25.34
CA ALA A 36 17.18 -4.84 24.44
C ALA A 36 15.86 -4.29 23.87
N LEU A 37 15.02 -3.68 24.71
CA LEU A 37 13.78 -3.05 24.27
C LEU A 37 14.05 -1.91 23.28
N ASP A 38 14.98 -1.00 23.59
CA ASP A 38 15.35 0.12 22.72
C ASP A 38 15.86 -0.40 21.36
N TYR A 39 16.79 -1.37 21.39
CA TYR A 39 17.29 -2.01 20.18
C TYR A 39 16.19 -2.66 19.34
N THR A 40 15.25 -3.36 19.97
CA THR A 40 14.13 -3.97 19.25
C THR A 40 13.20 -2.91 18.65
N SER A 41 12.92 -1.84 19.40
CA SER A 41 12.09 -0.71 18.94
C SER A 41 12.71 -0.04 17.71
N ASP A 42 14.01 0.25 17.75
CA ASP A 42 14.73 0.87 16.64
C ASP A 42 14.75 -0.02 15.39
N ARG A 43 14.95 -1.33 15.58
CA ARG A 43 14.89 -2.30 14.47
C ARG A 43 13.50 -2.38 13.84
N MET A 44 12.45 -2.42 14.66
CA MET A 44 11.07 -2.43 14.17
C MET A 44 10.75 -1.15 13.41
N LYS A 45 11.14 0.01 13.95
CA LYS A 45 10.98 1.32 13.31
C LYS A 45 11.67 1.36 11.95
N ALA A 46 12.94 1.00 11.87
CA ALA A 46 13.70 0.97 10.62
C ALA A 46 13.07 0.04 9.56
N GLN A 47 12.49 -1.09 9.98
CA GLN A 47 11.83 -2.01 9.05
C GLN A 47 10.47 -1.49 8.54
N VAL A 48 9.71 -0.83 9.41
CA VAL A 48 8.42 -0.22 9.04
C VAL A 48 8.63 0.99 8.14
N ASP A 49 9.58 1.86 8.48
CA ASP A 49 9.89 3.08 7.73
C ASP A 49 10.31 2.79 6.28
N LYS A 50 11.02 1.68 6.03
CA LYS A 50 11.35 1.22 4.66
C LYS A 50 10.13 1.05 3.74
N LYS A 51 8.95 0.74 4.29
CA LYS A 51 7.72 0.51 3.52
C LYS A 51 6.79 1.72 3.50
N ARG A 52 7.10 2.78 4.26
CA ARG A 52 6.26 3.97 4.34
C ARG A 52 6.52 4.84 3.11
N VAL A 53 5.49 5.03 2.30
CA VAL A 53 5.46 6.04 1.24
C VAL A 53 4.70 7.23 1.80
N HIS A 54 5.35 8.39 1.89
CA HIS A 54 4.68 9.61 2.32
C HIS A 54 3.78 10.09 1.19
N LYS A 55 2.46 10.08 1.44
CA LYS A 55 1.46 10.65 0.54
C LYS A 55 0.95 11.94 1.15
N THR A 56 0.89 13.00 0.35
CA THR A 56 0.44 14.31 0.79
C THR A 56 -0.80 14.67 0.00
N PHE A 57 -1.87 15.04 0.70
CA PHE A 57 -3.13 15.44 0.10
C PHE A 57 -3.40 16.91 0.40
N LYS A 58 -4.12 17.57 -0.50
CA LYS A 58 -4.57 18.95 -0.35
C LYS A 58 -6.09 19.00 -0.19
N VAL A 59 -6.57 20.11 0.34
CA VAL A 59 -8.02 20.37 0.43
C VAL A 59 -8.56 20.54 -0.99
N GLY A 60 -9.65 19.86 -1.30
CA GLY A 60 -10.26 19.84 -2.64
C GLY A 60 -9.92 18.60 -3.47
N ASP A 61 -8.90 17.83 -3.08
CA ASP A 61 -8.54 16.60 -3.80
C ASP A 61 -9.65 15.54 -3.68
N LYS A 62 -9.86 14.79 -4.76
CA LYS A 62 -10.73 13.61 -4.76
C LYS A 62 -9.89 12.39 -4.41
N VAL A 63 -10.30 11.63 -3.41
CA VAL A 63 -9.58 10.45 -2.94
C VAL A 63 -10.51 9.26 -2.76
N TYR A 64 -9.98 8.08 -3.06
CA TYR A 64 -10.62 6.80 -2.81
C TYR A 64 -10.31 6.32 -1.40
N LEU A 65 -11.34 5.89 -0.67
CA LEU A 65 -11.21 5.38 0.70
C LEU A 65 -11.14 3.85 0.72
N SER A 66 -10.14 3.31 1.43
CA SER A 66 -9.92 1.88 1.60
C SER A 66 -10.98 1.24 2.48
N MET A 67 -11.49 0.09 2.06
CA MET A 67 -12.48 -0.68 2.81
C MET A 67 -11.88 -1.61 3.89
N ARG A 68 -10.57 -1.65 4.07
CA ARG A 68 -9.90 -2.63 4.97
C ARG A 68 -10.51 -2.66 6.38
N ASN A 69 -10.86 -1.50 6.93
CA ASN A 69 -11.38 -1.34 8.29
C ASN A 69 -12.88 -0.98 8.33
N ILE A 70 -13.56 -0.98 7.18
CA ILE A 70 -14.94 -0.50 7.07
C ILE A 70 -15.86 -1.70 6.81
N ARG A 71 -16.86 -1.87 7.67
CA ARG A 71 -17.84 -2.97 7.58
C ARG A 71 -19.04 -2.53 6.74
N ILE A 72 -18.86 -2.43 5.42
CA ILE A 72 -19.98 -2.27 4.48
C ILE A 72 -20.43 -3.65 4.03
N LYS A 73 -21.74 -3.90 4.08
CA LYS A 73 -22.35 -5.14 3.59
C LYS A 73 -22.40 -5.10 2.06
N PHE A 74 -21.39 -5.68 1.42
CA PHE A 74 -21.48 -6.08 0.01
C PHE A 74 -21.99 -7.52 -0.08
N SER A 75 -22.61 -7.88 -1.21
CA SER A 75 -23.10 -9.25 -1.44
C SER A 75 -22.00 -10.30 -1.28
N ASN A 76 -20.74 -9.96 -1.61
CA ASN A 76 -19.58 -10.85 -1.46
C ASN A 76 -18.38 -10.06 -0.95
N ARG A 77 -17.81 -10.44 0.20
CA ARG A 77 -16.63 -9.76 0.78
C ARG A 77 -15.35 -9.96 -0.05
N LYS A 78 -15.22 -11.12 -0.72
CA LYS A 78 -14.04 -11.45 -1.54
C LYS A 78 -14.05 -10.75 -2.91
N LEU A 79 -15.24 -10.57 -3.48
CA LEU A 79 -15.44 -9.93 -4.80
C LEU A 79 -15.85 -8.45 -4.69
N GLY A 80 -16.02 -7.95 -3.47
CA GLY A 80 -16.34 -6.55 -3.23
C GLY A 80 -15.18 -5.62 -3.61
N PRO A 81 -15.49 -4.34 -3.89
CA PRO A 81 -14.45 -3.36 -4.19
C PRO A 81 -13.52 -3.18 -2.99
N LYS A 82 -12.22 -3.00 -3.26
CA LYS A 82 -11.23 -2.74 -2.20
C LYS A 82 -11.23 -1.28 -1.75
N TYR A 83 -11.63 -0.38 -2.63
CA TYR A 83 -11.74 1.05 -2.41
C TYR A 83 -13.11 1.54 -2.86
N ILE A 84 -13.65 2.54 -2.15
CA ILE A 84 -14.95 3.14 -2.43
C ILE A 84 -14.81 4.62 -2.71
N GLY A 85 -15.57 5.09 -3.70
CA GLY A 85 -15.93 6.48 -3.97
C GLY A 85 -14.78 7.48 -4.13
N PRO A 86 -14.84 8.42 -5.08
CA PRO A 86 -14.08 9.65 -4.93
C PRO A 86 -14.76 10.51 -3.84
N PHE A 87 -14.15 10.60 -2.67
CA PHE A 87 -14.57 11.53 -1.63
C PHE A 87 -13.69 12.78 -1.65
N LEU A 88 -14.29 13.94 -1.37
CA LEU A 88 -13.59 15.21 -1.33
C LEU A 88 -12.87 15.38 -0.01
N VAL A 89 -11.58 15.74 -0.05
CA VAL A 89 -10.83 16.17 1.13
C VAL A 89 -11.33 17.55 1.55
N THR A 90 -12.01 17.61 2.69
CA THR A 90 -12.55 18.87 3.25
C THR A 90 -11.49 19.62 4.05
N GLN A 91 -10.64 18.90 4.77
CA GLN A 91 -9.63 19.50 5.63
C GLN A 91 -8.45 18.55 5.82
N VAL A 92 -7.23 19.09 5.81
CA VAL A 92 -6.01 18.38 6.24
C VAL A 92 -5.78 18.74 7.70
N ILE A 93 -5.93 17.78 8.60
CA ILE A 93 -5.74 18.02 10.05
C ILE A 93 -4.24 17.94 10.38
N ASN A 94 -3.63 16.85 9.92
CA ASN A 94 -2.20 16.59 10.05
C ASN A 94 -1.67 16.11 8.69
N PRO A 95 -0.34 16.16 8.44
CA PRO A 95 0.26 15.60 7.22
C PRO A 95 -0.12 14.13 6.95
N VAL A 96 -0.50 13.42 8.02
CA VAL A 96 -0.82 12.00 8.03
C VAL A 96 -2.33 11.74 8.19
N THR A 97 -3.14 12.76 8.46
CA THR A 97 -4.56 12.60 8.78
C THR A 97 -5.41 13.67 8.12
N VAL A 98 -6.40 13.24 7.33
CA VAL A 98 -7.29 14.13 6.59
C VAL A 98 -8.75 13.83 6.90
N ARG A 99 -9.61 14.84 6.70
CA ARG A 99 -11.05 14.76 6.85
C ARG A 99 -11.72 14.73 5.49
N LEU A 100 -12.60 13.76 5.28
CA LEU A 100 -13.33 13.55 4.03
C LEU A 100 -14.79 13.97 4.17
N LEU A 101 -15.38 14.39 3.06
CA LEU A 101 -16.81 14.55 2.92
C LEU A 101 -17.46 13.19 2.64
N LEU A 102 -17.94 12.53 3.70
CA LEU A 102 -18.62 11.25 3.59
C LEU A 102 -20.13 11.43 3.36
N PRO A 103 -20.74 10.62 2.47
CA PRO A 103 -22.17 10.63 2.24
C PRO A 103 -22.91 9.88 3.36
N ARG A 104 -24.14 10.29 3.63
CA ARG A 104 -24.97 9.75 4.73
C ARG A 104 -25.24 8.25 4.64
N TRP A 105 -25.25 7.67 3.43
CA TRP A 105 -25.48 6.23 3.22
C TRP A 105 -24.34 5.35 3.73
N LEU A 106 -23.15 5.92 3.97
CA LEU A 106 -22.01 5.19 4.51
C LEU A 106 -22.13 4.92 6.02
N GLY A 107 -23.18 5.46 6.66
CA GLY A 107 -23.47 5.30 8.08
C GLY A 107 -22.64 6.23 8.98
N ASN A 108 -22.62 5.94 10.29
CA ASN A 108 -21.94 6.72 11.32
C ASN A 108 -20.42 6.45 11.36
N ILE A 109 -19.76 6.47 10.20
CA ILE A 109 -18.31 6.38 10.14
C ILE A 109 -17.71 7.76 10.41
N HIS A 110 -16.69 7.79 11.27
CA HIS A 110 -15.98 9.03 11.55
C HIS A 110 -15.25 9.53 10.28
N PRO A 111 -15.43 10.80 9.85
CA PRO A 111 -14.94 11.29 8.56
C PRO A 111 -13.42 11.54 8.51
N VAL A 112 -12.67 11.19 9.55
CA VAL A 112 -11.23 11.43 9.66
C VAL A 112 -10.46 10.14 9.44
N PHE A 113 -9.53 10.16 8.48
CA PHE A 113 -8.78 8.99 8.04
C PHE A 113 -7.29 9.26 7.93
N HIS A 114 -6.50 8.22 8.16
CA HIS A 114 -5.06 8.20 7.93
C HIS A 114 -4.75 8.11 6.43
N VAL A 115 -3.69 8.78 5.96
CA VAL A 115 -3.29 8.83 4.54
C VAL A 115 -3.09 7.45 3.89
N ASP A 116 -2.59 6.46 4.64
CA ASP A 116 -2.45 5.06 4.17
C ASP A 116 -3.77 4.38 3.77
N LEU A 117 -4.89 4.85 4.31
CA LEU A 117 -6.22 4.34 3.95
C LEU A 117 -6.78 5.04 2.70
N LEU A 118 -6.03 5.98 2.13
CA LEU A 118 -6.45 6.79 1.01
C LEU A 118 -5.61 6.48 -0.23
N LYS A 119 -6.29 6.53 -1.38
CA LYS A 119 -5.68 6.44 -2.69
C LYS A 119 -6.09 7.67 -3.49
N GLU A 120 -5.14 8.31 -4.14
CA GLU A 120 -5.40 9.45 -5.02
C GLU A 120 -6.35 9.02 -6.14
N CYS A 121 -7.36 9.85 -6.42
CA CYS A 121 -8.21 9.65 -7.57
C CYS A 121 -7.50 10.27 -8.78
N CYS A 122 -7.06 9.44 -9.72
CA CYS A 122 -6.59 9.95 -11.00
C CYS A 122 -7.75 10.69 -11.68
N THR A 123 -7.54 11.97 -11.95
CA THR A 123 -8.44 12.80 -12.75
C THR A 123 -8.39 12.32 -14.19
N PRO A 124 -9.52 12.34 -14.94
CA PRO A 124 -9.53 11.91 -16.34
C PRO A 124 -8.59 12.72 -17.25
N ASP A 125 -8.15 13.91 -16.84
CA ASP A 125 -7.21 14.75 -17.60
C ASP A 125 -5.73 14.37 -17.40
N GLU A 126 -5.41 13.47 -16.47
CA GLU A 126 -4.09 12.87 -16.36
C GLU A 126 -4.24 11.34 -16.33
N PRO A 127 -3.78 10.61 -17.36
CA PRO A 127 -3.88 9.17 -17.36
C PRO A 127 -3.15 8.64 -16.14
N CYS A 128 -3.91 8.00 -15.25
CA CYS A 128 -3.37 7.22 -14.16
C CYS A 128 -2.39 6.23 -14.76
N VAL A 129 -1.09 6.49 -14.60
CA VAL A 129 -0.03 5.60 -15.03
C VAL A 129 -0.03 4.36 -14.12
N THR A 130 -1.04 3.51 -14.27
CA THR A 130 -0.77 2.10 -14.48
C THR A 130 -0.52 1.94 -15.98
N GLN A 131 0.61 2.48 -16.43
CA GLN A 131 1.27 1.91 -17.59
C GLN A 131 1.64 0.50 -17.15
N ILE A 132 0.73 -0.46 -17.36
CA ILE A 132 1.22 -1.68 -17.99
C ILE A 132 1.93 -1.12 -19.23
N PRO A 133 3.24 -1.31 -19.40
CA PRO A 133 3.89 -0.94 -20.64
C PRO A 133 3.12 -1.71 -21.71
N VAL A 134 2.19 -1.06 -22.39
CA VAL A 134 1.70 -1.57 -23.66
C VAL A 134 2.91 -1.36 -24.54
N GLU A 135 3.72 -2.41 -24.62
CA GLU A 135 4.95 -2.41 -25.39
C GLU A 135 4.50 -2.24 -26.84
N HIS A 136 4.61 -1.01 -27.35
CA HIS A 136 4.24 -0.71 -28.72
C HIS A 136 5.36 -1.30 -29.57
N MET A 137 5.20 -2.54 -29.99
CA MET A 137 6.13 -3.20 -30.91
C MET A 137 5.79 -2.79 -32.34
N GLU A 138 6.83 -2.44 -33.11
CA GLU A 138 6.66 -2.11 -34.53
C GLU A 138 6.32 -3.38 -35.33
N ILE A 139 5.30 -3.28 -36.17
CA ILE A 139 4.87 -4.35 -37.07
C ILE A 139 5.75 -4.30 -38.32
N ASP A 140 6.33 -5.44 -38.69
CA ASP A 140 7.13 -5.57 -39.91
C ASP A 140 6.28 -6.06 -41.09
N LYS A 141 5.49 -7.13 -40.90
CA LYS A 141 4.63 -7.68 -41.94
C LYS A 141 3.47 -8.48 -41.36
N ILE A 142 2.33 -8.48 -42.06
CA ILE A 142 1.21 -9.40 -41.80
C ILE A 142 1.41 -10.67 -42.61
N LEU A 143 1.39 -11.82 -41.92
CA LEU A 143 1.65 -13.13 -42.53
C LEU A 143 0.36 -13.87 -42.89
N ASP A 144 -0.67 -13.75 -42.06
CA ASP A 144 -1.91 -14.50 -42.22
C ASP A 144 -3.11 -13.77 -41.61
N CYS A 145 -4.31 -14.12 -42.05
CA CYS A 145 -5.56 -13.62 -41.50
C CYS A 145 -6.48 -14.78 -41.11
N ARG A 146 -7.16 -14.64 -39.97
CA ARG A 146 -8.16 -15.61 -39.54
C ARG A 146 -9.40 -14.91 -39.06
N GLU A 147 -10.53 -15.33 -39.63
CA GLU A 147 -11.85 -14.91 -39.21
C GLU A 147 -12.48 -15.97 -38.31
N THR A 148 -12.86 -15.57 -37.11
CA THR A 148 -13.74 -16.34 -36.21
C THR A 148 -15.09 -15.65 -36.16
N ARG A 149 -16.16 -16.36 -35.74
CA ARG A 149 -17.59 -15.98 -35.76
C ARG A 149 -17.98 -14.52 -35.44
N ASN A 150 -17.09 -13.69 -34.87
CA ASN A 150 -17.23 -12.24 -34.84
C ASN A 150 -15.91 -11.46 -34.60
N GLN A 151 -14.74 -12.05 -34.92
CA GLN A 151 -13.43 -11.46 -34.63
C GLN A 151 -12.44 -11.79 -35.76
N THR A 152 -11.87 -10.76 -36.37
CA THR A 152 -10.79 -10.88 -37.35
C THR A 152 -9.47 -10.67 -36.64
N LYS A 153 -8.59 -11.68 -36.73
CA LYS A 153 -7.24 -11.64 -36.17
C LYS A 153 -6.23 -11.74 -37.28
N TYR A 154 -5.15 -10.98 -37.16
CA TYR A 154 -4.01 -11.04 -38.08
C TYR A 154 -2.80 -11.63 -37.37
N LEU A 155 -2.07 -12.48 -38.09
CA LEU A 155 -0.79 -12.99 -37.64
C LEU A 155 0.28 -11.94 -37.98
N VAL A 156 0.79 -11.29 -36.95
CA VAL A 156 1.70 -10.17 -37.05
C VAL A 156 3.14 -10.64 -36.83
N ARG A 157 4.02 -10.33 -37.79
CA ARG A 157 5.47 -10.42 -37.61
C ARG A 157 5.99 -9.11 -37.02
N TRP A 158 6.72 -9.22 -35.92
CA TRP A 158 7.31 -8.09 -35.22
C TRP A 158 8.68 -7.73 -35.80
N LYS A 159 8.97 -6.43 -35.87
CA LYS A 159 10.26 -5.93 -36.37
C LYS A 159 11.40 -6.31 -35.41
N GLY A 160 12.42 -6.97 -35.95
CA GLY A 160 13.59 -7.42 -35.18
C GLY A 160 13.45 -8.79 -34.53
N PHE A 161 12.31 -9.48 -34.72
CA PHE A 161 12.07 -10.83 -34.21
C PHE A 161 11.88 -11.83 -35.38
N PRO A 162 12.26 -13.10 -35.20
CA PRO A 162 12.06 -14.13 -36.23
C PRO A 162 10.57 -14.49 -36.36
N ASP A 163 10.20 -15.07 -37.50
CA ASP A 163 8.82 -15.50 -37.80
C ASP A 163 8.22 -16.43 -36.73
N SER A 164 9.04 -17.14 -35.95
CA SER A 164 8.55 -18.02 -34.86
C SER A 164 7.93 -17.26 -33.68
N GLU A 165 8.22 -15.97 -33.54
CA GLU A 165 7.67 -15.11 -32.50
C GLU A 165 6.45 -14.30 -33.00
N ALA A 166 5.96 -14.60 -34.21
CA ALA A 166 4.73 -13.99 -34.71
C ALA A 166 3.53 -14.34 -33.81
N SER A 167 2.66 -13.36 -33.59
CA SER A 167 1.51 -13.52 -32.70
C SER A 167 0.20 -13.04 -33.34
N TRP A 168 -0.91 -13.63 -32.90
CA TRP A 168 -2.25 -13.29 -33.38
C TRP A 168 -2.78 -12.06 -32.65
N VAL A 169 -2.93 -10.96 -33.38
CA VAL A 169 -3.41 -9.67 -32.85
C VAL A 169 -4.78 -9.36 -33.44
N ASP A 170 -5.68 -8.80 -32.63
CA ASP A 170 -7.01 -8.39 -33.08
C ASP A 170 -6.92 -7.15 -33.97
N VAL A 171 -7.80 -7.03 -34.97
CA VAL A 171 -7.85 -5.87 -35.87
C VAL A 171 -7.97 -4.55 -35.11
N GLN A 172 -8.64 -4.55 -33.95
CA GLN A 172 -8.81 -3.34 -33.14
C GLN A 172 -7.51 -2.85 -32.49
N ASP A 173 -6.53 -3.74 -32.32
CA ASP A 173 -5.26 -3.44 -31.66
C ASP A 173 -4.14 -3.10 -32.67
N ILE A 174 -4.39 -3.27 -33.97
CA ILE A 174 -3.43 -2.99 -35.04
C ILE A 174 -3.61 -1.54 -35.51
N ARG A 175 -2.57 -0.72 -35.36
CA ARG A 175 -2.54 0.69 -35.82
C ARG A 175 -1.85 0.88 -37.18
N ALA A 176 -1.71 -0.19 -37.96
CA ALA A 176 -0.98 -0.21 -39.22
C ALA A 176 -1.89 -0.63 -40.39
N ASP A 177 -2.86 0.22 -40.72
CA ASP A 177 -3.85 -0.02 -41.78
C ASP A 177 -3.21 -0.21 -43.17
N GLU A 178 -2.05 0.43 -43.38
CA GLU A 178 -1.26 0.28 -44.61
C GLU A 178 -0.81 -1.16 -44.82
N LEU A 179 -0.38 -1.86 -43.77
CA LEU A 179 0.08 -3.25 -43.85
C LEU A 179 -1.08 -4.23 -44.04
N ILE A 180 -2.25 -3.91 -43.48
CA ILE A 180 -3.49 -4.68 -43.71
C ILE A 180 -3.89 -4.56 -45.19
N THR A 181 -3.87 -3.34 -45.73
CA THR A 181 -4.19 -3.08 -47.14
C THR A 181 -3.21 -3.81 -48.06
N GLN A 182 -1.90 -3.70 -47.77
CA GLN A 182 -0.86 -4.40 -48.53
C GLN A 182 -1.04 -5.93 -48.55
N TYR A 183 -1.47 -6.52 -47.43
CA TYR A 183 -1.76 -7.95 -47.36
C TYR A 183 -2.90 -8.34 -48.31
N HIS A 184 -4.01 -7.60 -48.27
CA HIS A 184 -5.17 -7.85 -49.14
C HIS A 184 -4.91 -7.53 -50.62
N ASP A 185 -4.01 -6.59 -50.93
CA ASP A 185 -3.61 -6.28 -52.30
C ASP A 185 -2.71 -7.35 -52.93
N THR A 186 -2.05 -8.17 -52.10
CA THR A 186 -1.10 -9.20 -52.55
C THR A 186 -1.78 -10.58 -52.70
N CYS A 187 -3.04 -10.71 -52.26
CA CYS A 187 -3.87 -11.92 -52.37
C CYS A 187 -4.86 -11.82 -53.53
#